data_AF-A0AA43QCU9-F1
#
_entry.id   AF-A0AA43QCU9-F1
#
_cell.length_a   1.000
_cell.length_b   1.000
_cell.length_c   1.000
_cell.angle_alpha   90.00
_cell.angle_beta   90.00
_cell.angle_gamma   90.00
#
_symmetry.space_group_name_H-M   'P 1'
#
loop_
_entity.id
_entity.type
_entity.pdbx_description
1 polymer ?
#
loop_
_entity_poly.entity_id
_entity_poly.type
_entity_poly.pdbx_seq_one_letter_code
_entity_poly.pdbx_strand_id
1 'polypeptide(L)'
;MRVNRDRHDRGVAPDGSTWKELSPLTLAQGSRKGGPLNKTGRMLQSFHYQVANDTLALGFDGARDGKLAGFHHFGTDPYTIRTTHKAVLAFAGIVARRVNHPGLPQRQLVGFPDSDQKLTAEVTADHLTRVLNRVR
;
A
#
# COMPACT_ATOMS: atom_id res chain seq x y z
N MET A 1 7.75 -7.59 9.28
CA MET A 1 7.23 -7.21 7.94
C MET A 1 6.71 -8.36 7.07
N ARG A 2 7.10 -9.64 7.29
CA ARG A 2 6.69 -10.78 6.43
C ARG A 2 5.17 -10.88 6.19
N VAL A 3 4.37 -10.77 7.25
CA VAL A 3 2.89 -10.79 7.16
C VAL A 3 2.35 -9.68 6.25
N ASN A 4 2.93 -8.49 6.30
CA ASN A 4 2.50 -7.38 5.45
C ASN A 4 2.82 -7.64 3.97
N ARG A 5 3.98 -8.24 3.70
CA ARG A 5 4.38 -8.65 2.35
C ARG A 5 3.43 -9.72 1.80
N ASP A 6 3.18 -10.78 2.56
CA ASP A 6 2.27 -11.87 2.17
C ASP A 6 0.84 -11.36 1.92
N ARG A 7 0.39 -10.35 2.68
CA ARG A 7 -0.90 -9.68 2.46
C ARG A 7 -0.92 -8.89 1.15
N HIS A 8 0.13 -8.11 0.88
CA HIS A 8 0.24 -7.34 -0.36
C HIS A 8 0.35 -8.24 -1.60
N ASP A 9 1.08 -9.35 -1.50
CA ASP A 9 1.18 -10.34 -2.58
C ASP A 9 -0.19 -10.95 -2.91
N ARG A 10 -1.06 -11.12 -1.90
CA ARG A 10 -2.46 -11.53 -2.07
C ARG A 10 -3.39 -10.41 -2.51
N GLY A 11 -2.94 -9.15 -2.51
CA GLY A 11 -3.75 -7.99 -2.89
C GLY A 11 -4.86 -7.67 -1.89
N VAL A 12 -4.59 -7.82 -0.60
CA VAL A 12 -5.59 -7.66 0.49
C VAL A 12 -5.24 -6.43 1.35
N ALA A 13 -6.22 -5.70 1.86
CA ALA A 13 -6.09 -4.58 2.80
C ALA A 13 -5.92 -5.07 4.26
N PRO A 14 -5.49 -4.22 5.21
CA PRO A 14 -5.21 -4.66 6.59
C PRO A 14 -6.43 -5.25 7.30
N ASP A 15 -7.63 -4.82 6.93
CA ASP A 15 -8.92 -5.33 7.42
C ASP A 15 -9.37 -6.66 6.77
N GLY A 16 -8.58 -7.20 5.84
CA GLY A 16 -8.91 -8.43 5.12
C GLY A 16 -9.71 -8.21 3.82
N SER A 17 -10.10 -6.98 3.49
CA SER A 17 -10.81 -6.70 2.24
C SER A 17 -9.89 -6.80 1.01
N THR A 18 -10.39 -7.30 -0.13
CA THR A 18 -9.59 -7.38 -1.35
C THR A 18 -9.46 -6.01 -2.00
N TRP A 19 -8.25 -5.66 -2.45
CA TRP A 19 -8.03 -4.45 -3.23
C TRP A 19 -8.79 -4.51 -4.56
N LYS A 20 -9.24 -3.34 -5.01
CA LYS A 20 -9.83 -3.22 -6.34
C LYS A 20 -8.86 -3.66 -7.42
N GLU A 21 -9.34 -4.60 -8.24
CA GLU A 21 -8.60 -5.16 -9.37
C GLU A 21 -8.17 -4.09 -10.38
N LEU A 22 -7.18 -4.45 -11.20
CA LEU A 22 -6.78 -3.64 -12.34
C LEU A 22 -7.88 -3.67 -13.41
N SER A 23 -8.04 -2.56 -14.15
CA SER A 23 -9.01 -2.54 -15.24
C SER A 23 -8.67 -3.57 -16.33
N PRO A 24 -9.67 -4.12 -17.04
CA PRO A 24 -9.44 -5.06 -18.13
C PRO A 24 -8.45 -4.54 -19.18
N LEU A 25 -8.52 -3.24 -19.50
CA LEU A 25 -7.61 -2.61 -20.45
C LEU A 25 -6.15 -2.59 -19.94
N THR A 26 -5.94 -2.46 -18.63
CA THR A 26 -4.62 -2.55 -18.00
C THR A 26 -4.06 -3.96 -18.06
N LEU A 27 -4.91 -4.96 -17.85
CA LEU A 27 -4.52 -6.37 -17.96
C LEU A 27 -4.22 -6.76 -19.41
N ALA A 28 -5.03 -6.31 -20.36
CA ALA A 28 -4.84 -6.55 -21.80
C ALA A 28 -3.53 -5.96 -22.34
N GLN A 29 -3.02 -4.89 -21.73
CA GLN A 29 -1.69 -4.35 -22.05
C GLN A 29 -0.53 -5.34 -21.72
N GLY A 30 -0.78 -6.38 -20.91
CA GLY A 30 0.16 -7.48 -20.66
C GLY A 30 1.38 -7.17 -19.77
N SER A 31 1.64 -5.90 -19.47
CA SER A 31 2.85 -5.47 -18.74
C SER A 31 2.73 -5.48 -17.20
N ARG A 32 1.60 -5.96 -16.66
CA ARG A 32 1.21 -5.87 -15.24
C ARG A 32 0.88 -7.27 -14.69
N LYS A 33 1.84 -8.18 -14.73
CA LYS A 33 1.74 -9.52 -14.10
C LYS A 33 1.70 -9.38 -12.58
N GLY A 34 0.89 -10.19 -11.89
CA GLY A 34 0.85 -10.26 -10.42
C GLY A 34 -0.17 -9.35 -9.72
N GLY A 35 -0.99 -8.60 -10.46
CA GLY A 35 -2.05 -7.76 -9.87
C GLY A 35 -1.57 -6.37 -9.39
N PRO A 36 -2.41 -5.65 -8.62
CA PRO A 36 -2.07 -4.31 -8.15
C PRO A 36 -0.79 -4.28 -7.33
N LEU A 37 0.09 -3.30 -7.58
CA LEU A 37 1.33 -3.04 -6.84
C LEU A 37 2.42 -4.13 -6.91
N ASN A 38 2.19 -5.21 -7.63
CA ASN A 38 3.11 -6.36 -7.66
C ASN A 38 3.97 -6.45 -8.92
N LYS A 39 3.95 -5.43 -9.79
CA LYS A 39 4.70 -5.47 -11.08
C LYS A 39 6.19 -5.74 -10.89
N THR A 40 6.84 -5.09 -9.93
CA THR A 40 8.27 -5.28 -9.62
C THR A 40 8.53 -5.52 -8.13
N GLY A 41 7.53 -5.37 -7.27
CA GLY A 41 7.69 -5.41 -5.81
C GLY A 41 8.54 -4.29 -5.21
N ARG A 42 9.15 -3.40 -6.02
CA ARG A 42 10.09 -2.35 -5.56
C ARG A 42 9.54 -1.53 -4.39
N MET A 43 8.31 -1.02 -4.53
CA MET A 43 7.70 -0.20 -3.49
C MET A 43 7.46 -1.00 -2.21
N LEU A 44 7.15 -2.29 -2.30
CA LEU A 44 6.97 -3.13 -1.11
C LEU A 44 8.30 -3.48 -0.44
N GLN A 45 9.37 -3.61 -1.22
CA GLN A 45 10.72 -3.83 -0.72
C GLN A 45 11.28 -2.60 -0.01
N SER A 46 10.77 -1.40 -0.33
CA SER A 46 11.17 -0.16 0.32
C SER A 46 10.37 0.17 1.57
N PHE A 47 9.46 -0.70 2.03
CA PHE A 47 8.72 -0.50 3.26
C PHE A 47 9.58 -0.89 4.47
N HIS A 48 9.84 0.08 5.35
CA HIS A 48 10.68 -0.08 6.54
C HIS A 48 9.96 0.44 7.79
N TYR A 49 10.48 0.02 8.94
CA TYR A 49 10.08 0.54 10.23
C TYR A 49 11.29 1.04 11.00
N GLN A 50 11.08 2.05 11.84
CA GLN A 50 12.04 2.53 12.82
C GLN A 50 11.31 2.71 14.15
N VAL A 51 11.97 2.31 15.24
CA VAL A 51 11.43 2.49 16.59
C VAL A 51 12.40 3.39 17.35
N ALA A 52 11.87 4.46 17.95
CA ALA A 52 12.61 5.34 18.83
C ALA A 52 11.72 5.69 20.02
N ASN A 53 12.16 5.34 21.23
CA ASN A 53 11.40 5.52 22.48
C ASN A 53 10.00 4.88 22.39
N ASP A 54 8.95 5.70 22.48
CA ASP A 54 7.54 5.38 22.41
C ASP A 54 6.96 5.53 20.98
N THR A 55 7.80 5.86 20.00
CA THR A 55 7.37 6.14 18.63
C THR A 55 7.79 5.03 17.67
N LEU A 56 6.80 4.45 17.00
CA LEU A 56 6.99 3.60 15.82
C LEU A 56 6.76 4.44 14.56
N ALA A 57 7.80 4.61 13.75
CA ALA A 57 7.71 5.19 12.43
C ALA A 57 7.65 4.09 11.36
N LEU A 58 6.70 4.21 10.44
CA LEU A 58 6.53 3.32 9.29
C LEU A 58 6.65 4.16 8.02
N GLY A 59 7.41 3.70 7.03
CA GLY A 59 7.67 4.52 5.85
C GLY A 59 8.21 3.75 4.66
N PHE A 60 8.29 4.46 3.54
CA PHE A 60 8.84 3.95 2.28
C PHE A 60 10.08 4.76 1.88
N ASP A 61 11.04 4.12 1.19
CA ASP A 61 12.31 4.79 0.84
C ASP A 61 12.12 6.03 -0.04
N GLY A 62 12.69 7.14 0.43
CA GLY A 62 12.80 8.39 -0.31
C GLY A 62 11.46 9.06 -0.63
N ALA A 63 11.56 10.30 -1.12
CA ALA A 63 10.38 11.12 -1.40
C ALA A 63 9.46 10.52 -2.48
N ARG A 64 10.02 9.82 -3.45
CA ARG A 64 9.25 9.26 -4.58
C ARG A 64 8.39 8.07 -4.16
N ASP A 65 8.98 7.04 -3.56
CA ASP A 65 8.24 5.82 -3.27
C ASP A 65 7.28 6.06 -2.08
N GLY A 66 7.64 6.93 -1.12
CA GLY A 66 6.71 7.44 -0.11
C GLY A 66 5.50 8.17 -0.69
N LYS A 67 5.70 9.06 -1.67
CA LYS A 67 4.59 9.76 -2.34
C LYS A 67 3.67 8.80 -3.10
N LEU A 68 4.24 7.86 -3.85
CA LEU A 68 3.46 6.84 -4.57
C LEU A 68 2.68 5.94 -3.59
N ALA A 69 3.31 5.54 -2.49
CA ALA A 69 2.65 4.79 -1.44
C ALA A 69 1.47 5.56 -0.85
N GLY A 70 1.62 6.87 -0.61
CA GLY A 70 0.53 7.74 -0.17
C GLY A 70 -0.65 7.76 -1.15
N PHE A 71 -0.40 7.95 -2.45
CA PHE A 71 -1.44 7.91 -3.47
C PHE A 71 -2.16 6.56 -3.55
N HIS A 72 -1.47 5.46 -3.28
CA HIS A 72 -2.11 4.15 -3.22
C HIS A 72 -2.87 3.94 -1.92
N HIS A 73 -2.29 4.34 -0.78
CA HIS A 73 -2.88 4.16 0.54
C HIS A 73 -4.21 4.90 0.69
N PHE A 74 -4.28 6.14 0.19
CA PHE A 74 -5.47 6.99 0.29
C PHE A 74 -6.32 6.99 -0.97
N GLY A 75 -5.77 6.56 -2.11
CA GLY A 75 -6.39 6.82 -3.41
C GLY A 75 -6.17 8.26 -3.86
N THR A 76 -6.77 8.62 -5.00
CA THR A 76 -6.78 9.99 -5.49
C THR A 76 -8.15 10.31 -6.09
N ASP A 77 -8.51 11.59 -6.07
CA ASP A 77 -9.67 12.09 -6.81
C ASP A 77 -9.47 11.96 -8.33
N PRO A 78 -10.55 12.08 -9.14
CA PRO A 78 -10.42 12.22 -10.58
C PRO A 78 -9.55 13.43 -10.98
N TYR A 79 -8.67 13.26 -11.95
CA TYR A 79 -7.79 14.32 -12.43
C TYR A 79 -7.53 14.20 -13.93
N THR A 80 -7.09 15.30 -14.55
CA THR A 80 -6.76 15.33 -15.97
C THR A 80 -5.25 15.30 -16.16
N ILE A 81 -4.76 14.39 -17.00
CA ILE A 81 -3.37 14.35 -17.43
C ILE A 81 -3.26 15.07 -18.78
N ARG A 82 -2.35 16.05 -18.85
CA ARG A 82 -2.03 16.78 -20.09
C ARG A 82 -0.53 16.69 -20.34
N THR A 83 -0.14 16.41 -21.59
CA THR A 83 1.26 16.26 -21.97
C THR A 83 1.56 17.06 -23.24
N THR A 84 2.75 17.64 -23.32
CA THR A 84 3.25 18.27 -24.55
C THR A 84 3.43 17.23 -25.67
N HIS A 85 3.95 16.06 -25.33
CA HIS A 85 4.20 14.96 -26.27
C HIS A 85 3.15 13.85 -26.11
N LYS A 86 2.22 13.74 -27.09
CA LYS A 86 1.10 12.77 -27.05
C LYS A 86 1.53 11.31 -26.90
N ALA A 87 2.72 10.94 -27.38
CA ALA A 87 3.23 9.57 -27.30
C ALA A 87 3.43 9.08 -25.86
N VAL A 88 3.59 10.00 -24.88
CA VAL A 88 3.71 9.65 -23.46
C VAL A 88 2.41 9.08 -22.90
N LEU A 89 1.26 9.44 -23.49
CA LEU A 89 -0.06 8.93 -23.12
C LEU A 89 -0.50 7.75 -23.99
N ALA A 90 0.42 7.15 -24.76
CA ALA A 90 0.12 5.96 -25.53
C ALA A 90 -0.20 4.79 -24.59
N PHE A 91 -1.40 4.22 -24.72
CA PHE A 91 -1.84 3.10 -23.89
C PHE A 91 -2.78 2.19 -24.67
N ALA A 92 -2.48 0.89 -24.69
CA ALA A 92 -3.27 -0.12 -25.41
C ALA A 92 -3.59 0.28 -26.87
N GLY A 93 -2.61 0.87 -27.58
CA GLY A 93 -2.76 1.33 -28.97
C GLY A 93 -3.45 2.69 -29.14
N ILE A 94 -4.00 3.27 -28.07
CA ILE A 94 -4.65 4.59 -28.09
C ILE A 94 -3.61 5.67 -27.78
N VAL A 95 -3.60 6.75 -28.56
CA VAL A 95 -2.72 7.90 -28.34
C VAL A 95 -3.56 9.18 -28.21
N ALA A 96 -3.47 9.85 -27.07
CA ALA A 96 -4.21 11.08 -26.79
C ALA A 96 -3.27 12.20 -26.31
N ARG A 97 -3.68 13.47 -26.46
CA ARG A 97 -2.99 14.63 -25.84
C ARG A 97 -3.45 14.90 -24.41
N ARG A 98 -4.60 14.34 -24.03
CA ARG A 98 -5.28 14.53 -22.75
C ARG A 98 -6.01 13.27 -22.35
N VAL A 99 -5.91 12.89 -21.08
CA VAL A 99 -6.66 11.77 -20.49
C VAL A 99 -7.37 12.27 -19.23
N ASN A 100 -8.66 12.00 -19.14
CA ASN A 100 -9.43 12.21 -17.91
C ASN A 100 -9.31 10.92 -17.07
N HIS A 101 -8.48 10.95 -16.03
CA HIS A 101 -8.24 9.81 -15.16
C HIS A 101 -9.30 9.77 -14.04
N PRO A 102 -9.95 8.61 -13.78
CA PRO A 102 -10.99 8.49 -12.76
C PRO A 102 -10.46 8.52 -11.31
N GLY A 103 -9.20 8.90 -11.11
CA GLY A 103 -8.50 8.73 -9.83
C GLY A 103 -8.00 7.30 -9.58
N LEU A 104 -7.12 7.15 -8.59
CA LEU A 104 -6.65 5.85 -8.14
C LEU A 104 -7.58 5.35 -7.03
N PRO A 105 -8.06 4.09 -7.10
CA PRO A 105 -8.80 3.53 -5.99
C PRO A 105 -7.87 3.32 -4.79
N GLN A 106 -8.43 3.48 -3.60
CA GLN A 106 -7.76 3.28 -2.33
C GLN A 106 -7.28 1.83 -2.18
N ARG A 107 -6.05 1.66 -1.68
CA ARG A 107 -5.37 0.39 -1.41
C ARG A 107 -4.54 0.55 -0.14
N GLN A 108 -5.18 0.38 1.01
CA GLN A 108 -4.50 0.57 2.30
C GLN A 108 -3.29 -0.38 2.42
N LEU A 109 -2.12 0.23 2.62
CA LEU A 109 -0.82 -0.44 2.67
C LEU A 109 -0.36 -0.77 4.10
N VAL A 110 -0.94 -0.07 5.07
CA VAL A 110 -0.63 -0.17 6.50
C VAL A 110 -1.95 0.07 7.22
N GLY A 111 -2.17 -0.61 8.34
CA GLY A 111 -3.35 -0.40 9.17
C GLY A 111 -3.16 -1.03 10.52
N PHE A 112 -4.10 -0.76 11.42
CA PHE A 112 -4.14 -1.35 12.75
C PHE A 112 -5.57 -1.86 13.00
N PRO A 113 -5.95 -2.97 12.33
CA PRO A 113 -7.30 -3.52 12.43
C PRO A 113 -7.61 -3.92 13.87
N ASP A 114 -8.89 -4.10 14.19
CA ASP A 114 -9.34 -4.45 15.54
C ASP A 114 -8.69 -5.73 16.09
N SER A 115 -8.37 -6.69 15.20
CA SER A 115 -7.62 -7.89 15.58
C SER A 115 -6.22 -7.57 16.10
N ASP A 116 -5.52 -6.62 15.47
CA ASP A 116 -4.16 -6.22 15.86
C ASP A 116 -4.19 -5.36 17.12
N GLN A 117 -5.21 -4.51 17.26
CA GLN A 117 -5.48 -3.76 18.50
C GLN A 117 -5.67 -4.70 19.68
N LYS A 118 -6.55 -5.71 19.52
CA LYS A 118 -6.85 -6.70 20.55
C LYS A 118 -5.60 -7.52 20.91
N LEU A 119 -4.87 -8.01 19.90
CA LEU A 119 -3.62 -8.73 20.11
C LEU A 119 -2.61 -7.90 20.91
N THR A 120 -2.46 -6.62 20.56
CA THR A 120 -1.52 -5.72 21.24
C THR A 120 -1.94 -5.51 22.70
N ALA A 121 -3.23 -5.32 22.97
CA ALA A 121 -3.76 -5.16 24.32
C ALA A 121 -3.52 -6.42 25.17
N GLU A 122 -3.82 -7.60 24.63
CA GLU A 122 -3.63 -8.89 25.31
C GLU A 122 -2.15 -9.15 25.64
N VAL A 123 -1.26 -8.99 24.67
CA VAL A 123 0.19 -9.18 24.87
C VAL A 123 0.74 -8.18 25.89
N THR A 124 0.26 -6.94 25.87
CA THR A 124 0.67 -5.92 26.84
C THR A 124 0.20 -6.27 28.25
N ALA A 125 -1.06 -6.67 28.41
CA ALA A 125 -1.61 -7.10 29.69
C ALA A 125 -0.83 -8.28 30.28
N ASP A 126 -0.58 -9.31 29.48
CA ASP A 126 0.23 -10.47 29.86
C ASP A 126 1.64 -10.09 30.33
N HIS A 127 2.28 -9.18 29.60
CA HIS A 127 3.62 -8.71 29.95
C HIS A 127 3.62 -7.98 31.30
N LEU A 128 2.67 -7.07 31.51
CA LEU A 128 2.54 -6.34 32.77
C LEU A 128 2.28 -7.28 33.94
N THR A 129 1.39 -8.28 33.79
CA THR A 129 1.16 -9.29 34.82
C THR A 129 2.43 -10.05 35.18
N ARG A 130 3.23 -10.47 34.18
CA ARG A 130 4.51 -11.16 34.44
C ARG A 130 5.51 -10.29 35.19
N VAL A 131 5.63 -9.02 34.81
CA VAL A 131 6.56 -8.07 35.48
C VAL A 131 6.12 -7.84 36.93
N LEU A 132 4.84 -7.55 37.16
CA LEU A 132 4.30 -7.30 38.51
C LEU A 132 4.44 -8.51 39.43
N ASN A 133 4.22 -9.73 38.92
CA ASN A 133 4.38 -10.95 39.69
C ASN A 133 5.84 -11.30 40.00
N ARG A 134 6.82 -10.73 39.29
CA ARG A 134 8.25 -10.95 39.51
C ARG A 134 8.87 -10.00 40.54
N VAL A 135 8.17 -8.92 40.85
CA VAL A 135 8.57 -7.88 41.81
C VAL A 135 7.96 -8.13 43.20
N ARG A 136 7.05 -9.10 43.32
CA ARG A 136 6.59 -9.67 44.59
C ARG A 136 7.46 -10.87 44.98
#